data_AF-A0ABC8ZW62-F1
#
_entry.id   AF-A0ABC8ZW62-F1
#
_cell.length_a   1.000
_cell.length_b   1.000
_cell.length_c   1.000
_cell.angle_alpha   90.00
_cell.angle_beta   90.00
_cell.angle_gamma   90.00
#
_symmetry.space_group_name_H-M   'P 1'
#
loop_
_entity.id
_entity.type
_entity.pdbx_description
1 polymer ?
#
loop_
_entity_poly.entity_id
_entity_poly.type
_entity_poly.pdbx_seq_one_letter_code
_entity_poly.pdbx_strand_id
1 'polypeptide(L)'
;MADPSGRRPRHHPAVNDVLSTLADASAALDDVQRRLDLEFRASYSDNANPAKLVARVKRVQEEVAALKELCRDLLTQKQELIDRIHGSLVAQRGTTQRLLAASGLPPLSDADEASHSSLNQVIDEWNAHVSPITGEDSKKDANRILFSTII
;
A
#
# COMPACT_ATOMS: atom_id res chain seq x y z
N MET A 1 -0.37 -63.08 -14.46
CA MET A 1 0.48 -63.83 -15.42
C MET A 1 1.50 -62.86 -15.96
N ALA A 2 2.78 -63.12 -15.72
CA ALA A 2 3.90 -62.30 -16.20
C ALA A 2 4.34 -62.82 -17.58
N ASP A 3 4.47 -61.93 -18.55
CA ASP A 3 5.05 -62.23 -19.87
C ASP A 3 6.59 -62.36 -19.72
N PRO A 4 7.20 -63.52 -20.02
CA PRO A 4 8.62 -63.76 -19.77
C PRO A 4 9.54 -63.23 -20.90
N SER A 5 8.99 -62.44 -21.82
CA SER A 5 9.70 -61.98 -23.01
C SER A 5 10.43 -60.66 -22.77
N GLY A 6 11.50 -60.68 -21.96
CA GLY A 6 12.42 -59.56 -21.76
C GLY A 6 13.24 -59.17 -23.00
N ARG A 7 12.66 -59.21 -24.21
CA ARG A 7 13.31 -58.74 -25.44
C ARG A 7 13.20 -57.22 -25.49
N ARG A 8 14.33 -56.56 -25.18
CA ARG A 8 14.55 -55.16 -25.59
C ARG A 8 14.18 -55.02 -27.08
N PRO A 9 13.38 -54.02 -27.48
CA PRO A 9 13.10 -53.77 -28.87
C PRO A 9 14.42 -53.65 -29.64
N ARG A 10 14.62 -54.49 -30.67
CA ARG A 10 15.81 -54.43 -31.52
C ARG A 10 15.66 -53.27 -32.49
N HIS A 11 15.98 -52.08 -32.04
CA HIS A 11 16.06 -50.92 -32.92
C HIS A 11 17.31 -51.01 -33.81
N HIS A 12 17.26 -50.33 -34.95
CA HIS A 12 18.41 -50.13 -35.82
C HIS A 12 19.57 -49.48 -35.02
N PRO A 13 20.85 -49.82 -35.24
CA PRO A 13 21.97 -49.29 -34.48
C PRO A 13 21.96 -47.76 -34.34
N ALA A 14 21.73 -47.03 -35.44
CA ALA A 14 21.61 -45.58 -35.41
C ALA A 14 20.46 -45.05 -34.49
N VAL A 15 19.37 -45.80 -34.35
CA VAL A 15 18.28 -45.45 -33.42
C VAL A 15 18.68 -45.75 -31.98
N ASN A 16 19.42 -46.83 -31.73
CA ASN A 16 19.98 -47.08 -30.40
C ASN A 16 21.00 -46.01 -29.99
N ASP A 17 21.84 -45.54 -30.92
CA ASP A 17 22.81 -44.47 -30.67
C ASP A 17 22.12 -43.13 -30.36
N VAL A 18 21.01 -42.82 -31.06
CA VAL A 18 20.17 -41.66 -30.74
C VAL A 18 19.49 -41.80 -29.37
N LEU A 19 18.98 -42.99 -29.05
CA LEU A 19 18.36 -43.23 -27.75
C LEU A 19 19.36 -43.16 -26.59
N SER A 20 20.58 -43.68 -26.78
CA SER A 20 21.64 -43.59 -25.77
C SER A 20 22.11 -42.16 -25.59
N THR A 21 22.34 -41.42 -26.68
CA THR A 21 22.74 -40.01 -26.58
C THR A 21 21.66 -39.13 -25.94
N LEU A 22 20.37 -39.39 -26.21
CA LEU A 22 19.28 -38.70 -25.54
C LEU A 22 19.22 -39.04 -24.05
N ALA A 23 19.43 -40.31 -23.69
CA ALA A 23 19.48 -40.74 -22.28
C ALA A 23 20.65 -40.08 -21.54
N ASP A 24 21.83 -40.04 -22.16
CA ASP A 24 23.02 -39.39 -21.62
C ASP A 24 22.81 -37.88 -21.47
N ALA A 25 22.20 -37.23 -22.47
CA ALA A 25 21.85 -35.81 -22.41
C ALA A 25 20.83 -35.52 -21.31
N SER A 26 19.82 -36.38 -21.12
CA SER A 26 18.85 -36.25 -20.03
C SER A 26 19.55 -36.34 -18.67
N ALA A 27 20.42 -37.33 -18.48
CA ALA A 27 21.16 -37.48 -17.23
C ALA A 27 22.09 -36.29 -16.96
N ALA A 28 22.70 -35.71 -18.01
CA ALA A 28 23.52 -34.51 -17.89
C ALA A 28 22.67 -33.28 -17.51
N LEU A 29 21.48 -33.11 -18.09
CA LEU A 29 20.56 -32.02 -17.74
C LEU A 29 20.08 -32.14 -16.29
N ASP A 30 19.77 -33.35 -15.82
CA ASP A 30 19.41 -33.59 -14.42
C ASP A 30 20.55 -33.25 -13.45
N ASP A 31 21.81 -33.51 -13.84
CA ASP A 31 22.99 -33.10 -13.05
C ASP A 31 23.14 -31.58 -12.98
N VAL A 32 22.99 -30.91 -14.12
CA VAL A 32 23.03 -29.45 -14.19
C VAL A 32 21.92 -28.84 -13.34
N GLN A 33 20.69 -29.33 -13.44
CA GLN A 33 19.56 -28.84 -12.63
C GLN A 33 19.86 -28.96 -11.13
N ARG A 34 20.34 -30.12 -10.69
CA ARG A 34 20.66 -30.35 -9.28
C ARG A 34 21.80 -29.45 -8.79
N ARG A 35 22.82 -29.20 -9.60
CA ARG A 35 23.92 -28.27 -9.26
C ARG A 35 23.41 -26.83 -9.13
N LEU A 36 22.59 -26.38 -10.07
CA LEU A 36 21.98 -25.05 -10.02
C LEU A 36 21.11 -24.88 -8.77
N ASP A 37 20.32 -25.89 -8.40
CA ASP A 37 19.50 -25.84 -7.19
C ASP A 37 20.35 -25.72 -5.91
N LEU A 38 21.49 -26.41 -5.85
CA LEU A 38 22.42 -26.31 -4.72
C LEU A 38 23.08 -24.94 -4.65
N GLU A 39 23.59 -24.43 -5.79
CA GLU A 39 24.19 -23.10 -5.87
C GLU A 39 23.20 -21.99 -5.55
N PHE A 40 21.95 -22.14 -6.00
CA PHE A 40 20.87 -21.20 -5.71
C PHE A 40 20.57 -21.14 -4.20
N ARG A 41 20.47 -22.29 -3.53
CA ARG A 41 20.24 -22.36 -2.07
C ARG A 41 21.44 -21.87 -1.26
N ALA A 42 22.67 -22.08 -1.75
CA ALA A 42 23.88 -21.60 -1.10
C ALA A 42 24.03 -20.08 -1.25
N SER A 43 23.67 -19.53 -2.42
CA SER A 43 23.80 -18.12 -2.74
C SER A 43 22.69 -17.26 -2.13
N TYR A 44 21.46 -17.80 -2.07
CA TYR A 44 20.31 -17.12 -1.49
C TYR A 44 19.85 -17.83 -0.23
N SER A 45 20.09 -17.20 0.92
CA SER A 45 19.42 -17.59 2.16
C SER A 45 17.90 -17.47 2.02
N ASP A 46 17.15 -18.15 2.87
CA ASP A 46 15.69 -18.24 2.72
C ASP A 46 14.99 -16.87 2.76
N ASN A 47 15.62 -15.88 3.44
CA ASN A 47 15.16 -14.49 3.52
C ASN A 47 15.58 -13.62 2.33
N ALA A 48 16.54 -14.07 1.52
CA ALA A 48 17.09 -13.39 0.35
C ALA A 48 16.68 -14.07 -0.98
N ASN A 49 15.84 -15.10 -0.94
CA ASN A 49 15.31 -15.73 -2.14
C ASN A 49 14.50 -14.72 -2.99
N PRO A 50 14.88 -14.47 -4.25
CA PRO A 50 14.21 -13.51 -5.12
C PRO A 50 12.70 -13.73 -5.25
N ALA A 51 12.23 -14.97 -5.34
CA ALA A 51 10.80 -15.25 -5.45
C ALA A 51 10.02 -14.87 -4.18
N LYS A 52 10.60 -15.15 -3.01
CA LYS A 52 10.02 -14.75 -1.72
C LYS A 52 10.07 -13.24 -1.52
N LEU A 53 11.14 -12.58 -1.96
CA LEU A 53 11.24 -11.12 -1.93
C LEU A 53 10.15 -10.47 -2.80
N VAL A 54 9.96 -10.95 -4.03
CA VAL A 54 8.88 -10.46 -4.92
C VAL A 54 7.51 -10.65 -4.27
N ALA A 55 7.24 -11.81 -3.67
CA ALA A 55 5.97 -12.06 -2.97
C ALA A 55 5.77 -11.09 -1.78
N ARG A 56 6.81 -10.85 -0.99
CA ARG A 56 6.77 -9.89 0.13
C ARG A 56 6.55 -8.46 -0.35
N VAL A 57 7.23 -8.05 -1.43
CA VAL A 57 7.06 -6.71 -2.02
C VAL A 57 5.64 -6.52 -2.53
N LYS A 58 5.06 -7.52 -3.22
CA LYS A 58 3.67 -7.47 -3.67
C LYS A 58 2.70 -7.31 -2.49
N ARG A 59 2.89 -8.10 -1.44
CA ARG A 59 2.09 -8.00 -0.22
C ARG A 59 2.19 -6.62 0.43
N VAL A 60 3.39 -6.08 0.59
CA VAL A 60 3.60 -4.73 1.13
C VAL A 60 2.92 -3.69 0.25
N GLN A 61 2.97 -3.84 -1.08
CA GLN A 61 2.30 -2.92 -1.99
C GLN A 61 0.78 -2.95 -1.85
N GLU A 62 0.18 -4.13 -1.67
CA GLU A 62 -1.24 -4.31 -1.39
C GLU A 62 -1.61 -3.70 -0.02
N GLU A 63 -0.84 -3.99 1.03
CA GLU A 63 -1.06 -3.46 2.38
C GLU A 63 -0.94 -1.93 2.42
N VAL A 64 0.04 -1.34 1.72
CA VAL A 64 0.20 0.12 1.60
C VAL A 64 -0.95 0.75 0.84
N ALA A 65 -1.45 0.11 -0.22
CA ALA A 65 -2.63 0.59 -0.95
C ALA A 65 -3.87 0.60 -0.06
N ALA A 66 -4.13 -0.49 0.67
CA ALA A 66 -5.23 -0.57 1.63
C ALA A 66 -5.09 0.48 2.74
N LEU A 67 -3.89 0.67 3.28
CA LEU A 67 -3.63 1.68 4.31
C LEU A 67 -3.89 3.11 3.80
N LYS A 68 -3.53 3.42 2.55
CA LYS A 68 -3.81 4.73 1.95
C LYS A 68 -5.31 5.02 1.89
N GLU A 69 -6.11 4.04 1.48
CA GLU A 69 -7.56 4.20 1.42
C GLU A 69 -8.16 4.36 2.83
N LEU A 70 -7.73 3.58 3.81
CA LEU A 70 -8.15 3.76 5.21
C LEU A 70 -7.79 5.15 5.76
N CYS A 71 -6.60 5.67 5.44
CA CYS A 71 -6.20 7.02 5.84
C CYS A 71 -7.06 8.10 5.15
N ARG A 72 -7.42 7.92 3.87
CA ARG A 72 -8.34 8.82 3.15
C ARG A 72 -9.73 8.84 3.78
N ASP A 73 -10.27 7.67 4.11
CA ASP A 73 -11.56 7.55 4.78
C ASP A 73 -11.54 8.24 6.14
N LEU A 74 -10.48 8.02 6.92
CA LEU A 74 -10.30 8.66 8.23
C LEU A 74 -10.22 10.19 8.12
N LEU A 75 -9.46 10.71 7.14
CA LEU A 75 -9.37 12.14 6.89
C LEU A 75 -10.72 12.74 6.49
N THR A 76 -11.48 12.03 5.65
CA THR A 76 -12.84 12.43 5.26
C THR A 76 -13.76 12.50 6.49
N GLN A 77 -13.77 11.45 7.32
CA GLN A 77 -14.58 11.43 8.54
C GLN A 77 -14.20 12.54 9.53
N LYS A 78 -12.89 12.83 9.66
CA LYS A 78 -12.41 13.93 10.49
C LYS A 78 -12.87 15.28 9.93
N GLN A 79 -12.79 15.49 8.61
CA GLN A 79 -13.27 16.72 7.97
C GLN A 79 -14.77 16.94 8.22
N GLU A 80 -15.58 15.91 8.00
CA GLU A 80 -17.02 16.01 8.25
C GLU A 80 -17.34 16.33 9.73
N LEU A 81 -16.56 15.79 10.67
CA LEU A 81 -16.73 16.09 12.09
C LEU A 81 -16.40 17.55 12.38
N ILE A 82 -15.30 18.06 11.83
CA ILE A 82 -14.91 19.48 11.93
C ILE A 82 -16.03 20.35 11.38
N ASP A 83 -16.51 20.07 10.17
CA ASP A 83 -17.56 20.84 9.51
C ASP A 83 -18.87 20.84 10.32
N ARG A 84 -19.26 19.69 10.89
CA ARG A 84 -20.45 19.57 11.76
C ARG A 84 -20.31 20.40 13.04
N ILE A 85 -19.18 20.28 13.74
CA ILE A 85 -18.94 21.00 14.99
C ILE A 85 -18.86 22.51 14.71
N HIS A 86 -18.14 22.91 13.68
CA HIS A 86 -17.99 24.32 13.29
C HIS A 86 -19.33 24.94 12.88
N GLY A 87 -20.10 24.26 12.02
CA GLY A 87 -21.44 24.71 11.64
C GLY A 87 -22.39 24.85 12.83
N SER A 88 -22.37 23.89 13.77
CA SER A 88 -23.15 23.97 15.01
C SER A 88 -22.72 25.17 15.87
N LEU A 89 -21.40 25.40 16.01
CA LEU A 89 -20.87 26.50 16.82
C LEU A 89 -21.26 27.87 16.23
N VAL A 90 -21.15 28.04 14.92
CA VAL A 90 -21.57 29.27 14.21
C VAL A 90 -23.07 29.51 14.41
N ALA A 91 -23.90 28.47 14.28
CA ALA A 91 -25.34 28.57 14.49
C ALA A 91 -25.71 28.93 15.94
N GLN A 92 -25.02 28.32 16.92
CA GLN A 92 -25.19 28.64 18.34
C GLN A 92 -24.78 30.08 18.63
N ARG A 93 -23.61 30.52 18.16
CA ARG A 93 -23.12 31.90 18.31
C ARG A 93 -24.11 32.92 17.73
N GLY A 94 -24.60 32.69 16.52
CA GLY A 94 -25.59 33.57 15.88
C GLY A 94 -26.94 33.59 16.62
N THR A 95 -27.33 32.51 17.30
CA THR A 95 -28.52 32.49 18.15
C THR A 95 -28.31 33.26 19.44
N THR A 96 -27.18 33.07 20.12
CA THR A 96 -26.80 33.81 21.32
C THR A 96 -26.72 35.32 21.05
N GLN A 97 -26.12 35.73 19.93
CA GLN A 97 -26.01 37.13 19.57
C GLN A 97 -27.38 37.78 19.31
N ARG A 98 -28.31 37.06 18.68
CA ARG A 98 -29.70 37.52 18.51
C ARG A 98 -30.43 37.65 19.85
N LEU A 99 -30.23 36.71 20.78
CA LEU A 99 -30.84 36.76 22.11
C LEU A 99 -30.29 37.93 22.95
N LEU A 100 -28.98 38.19 22.89
CA LEU A 100 -28.36 39.35 23.54
C LEU A 100 -28.95 40.66 23.00
N ALA A 101 -29.04 40.78 21.68
CA ALA A 101 -29.63 41.95 21.02
C ALA A 101 -31.11 42.15 21.41
N ALA A 102 -31.90 41.07 21.42
CA ALA A 102 -33.31 41.12 21.82
C ALA A 102 -33.50 41.50 23.31
N SER A 103 -32.53 41.17 24.16
CA SER A 103 -32.55 41.46 25.60
C SER A 103 -31.92 42.81 25.95
N GLY A 104 -31.42 43.58 24.96
CA GLY A 104 -30.71 44.84 25.18
C GLY A 104 -29.36 44.68 25.88
N LEU A 105 -28.81 43.47 25.90
CA LEU A 105 -27.50 43.17 26.49
C LEU A 105 -26.38 43.49 25.49
N PRO A 106 -25.17 43.82 25.97
CA PRO A 106 -24.03 44.03 25.10
C PRO A 106 -23.73 42.78 24.25
N PRO A 107 -23.16 42.95 23.04
CA PRO A 107 -22.76 41.84 22.19
C PRO A 107 -21.67 40.98 22.86
N LEU A 108 -21.35 39.84 22.23
CA LEU A 108 -20.25 38.96 22.65
C LEU A 108 -18.94 39.75 22.84
N SER A 109 -18.12 39.31 23.79
CA SER A 109 -16.91 40.04 24.16
C SER A 109 -15.84 39.97 23.06
N ASP A 110 -14.93 40.94 23.03
CA ASP A 110 -13.78 40.93 22.11
C ASP A 110 -12.91 39.68 22.28
N ALA A 111 -12.85 39.12 23.50
CA ALA A 111 -12.15 37.86 23.77
C ALA A 111 -12.82 36.65 23.10
N ASP A 112 -14.16 36.64 23.04
CA ASP A 112 -14.92 35.59 22.35
C ASP A 112 -14.77 35.69 20.82
N GLU A 113 -14.60 36.89 20.28
CA GLU A 113 -14.30 37.12 18.86
C GLU A 113 -12.86 36.72 18.51
N ALA A 114 -11.89 37.07 19.34
CA ALA A 114 -10.50 36.63 19.18
C ALA A 114 -10.37 35.09 19.19
N SER A 115 -11.09 34.42 20.09
CA SER A 115 -11.11 32.96 20.19
C SER A 115 -11.72 32.30 18.95
N HIS A 116 -12.79 32.88 18.40
CA HIS A 116 -13.44 32.38 17.19
C HIS A 116 -12.59 32.61 15.94
N SER A 117 -11.93 33.77 15.84
CA SER A 117 -10.95 34.05 14.78
C SER A 117 -9.78 33.07 14.79
N SER A 118 -9.24 32.77 15.99
CA SER A 118 -8.19 31.76 16.16
C SER A 118 -8.66 30.37 15.72
N LEU A 119 -9.88 29.95 16.06
CA LEU A 119 -10.44 28.68 15.61
C LEU A 119 -10.54 28.62 14.07
N ASN A 120 -11.03 29.68 13.42
CA ASN A 120 -11.13 29.72 11.96
C ASN A 120 -9.75 29.60 11.31
N GLN A 121 -8.74 30.28 11.85
CA GLN A 121 -7.37 30.17 11.35
C GLN A 121 -6.84 28.73 11.42
N VAL A 122 -7.08 28.02 12.53
CA VAL A 122 -6.68 26.60 12.68
C VAL A 122 -7.41 25.70 11.70
N ILE A 123 -8.71 25.95 11.45
CA ILE A 123 -9.50 25.20 10.48
C ILE A 123 -9.01 25.47 9.05
N ASP A 124 -8.68 26.71 8.73
CA ASP A 124 -8.13 27.09 7.42
C ASP A 124 -6.75 26.44 7.18
N GLU A 125 -5.88 26.42 8.19
CA GLU A 125 -4.61 25.70 8.16
C GLU A 125 -4.81 24.19 7.95
N TRP A 126 -5.76 23.60 8.66
CA TRP A 126 -6.14 22.20 8.47
C TRP A 126 -6.63 21.93 7.03
N ASN A 127 -7.52 22.76 6.51
CA ASN A 127 -8.05 22.63 5.14
C ASN A 127 -6.94 22.77 4.09
N ALA A 128 -5.96 23.65 4.31
CA ALA A 128 -4.79 23.80 3.44
C ALA A 128 -3.93 22.52 3.40
N HIS A 129 -3.81 21.80 4.52
CA HIS A 129 -3.09 20.54 4.59
C HIS A 129 -3.85 19.35 3.99
N VAL A 130 -5.18 19.33 4.09
CA VAL A 130 -6.01 18.22 3.60
C VAL A 130 -6.35 18.33 2.11
N SER A 131 -6.53 19.53 1.58
CA SER A 131 -6.83 19.79 0.16
C SER A 131 -5.89 19.09 -0.84
N PRO A 132 -4.55 19.11 -0.66
CA PRO A 132 -3.64 18.39 -1.56
C PRO A 132 -3.69 16.85 -1.42
N ILE A 133 -4.31 16.31 -0.36
CA ILE A 133 -4.44 14.85 -0.12
C ILE A 133 -5.72 14.29 -0.76
N THR A 134 -6.75 15.13 -0.88
CA THR A 134 -8.06 14.80 -1.49
C THR A 134 -8.13 15.17 -2.98
N GLY A 135 -7.27 16.09 -3.44
CA GLY A 135 -7.04 16.33 -4.85
C GLY A 135 -6.33 15.14 -5.50
N GLU A 136 -6.87 14.67 -6.62
CA GLU A 136 -6.32 13.60 -7.46
C GLU A 136 -4.78 13.60 -7.46
N ASP A 137 -4.20 12.50 -6.99
CA ASP A 137 -2.75 12.26 -6.95
C ASP A 137 -2.12 12.56 -8.32
N SER A 138 -1.61 13.78 -8.48
CA SER A 138 -0.41 14.03 -9.26
C SER A 138 0.66 13.16 -8.60
N LYS A 139 0.92 12.00 -9.20
CA LYS A 139 1.82 10.89 -8.79
C LYS A 139 3.23 11.29 -8.32
N LYS A 140 3.57 12.58 -8.25
CA LYS A 140 4.87 13.13 -7.86
C LYS A 140 4.97 13.56 -6.39
N ASP A 141 3.88 13.89 -5.70
CA ASP A 141 4.00 14.50 -4.37
C ASP A 141 3.88 13.54 -3.18
N ALA A 142 3.21 12.38 -3.32
CA ALA A 142 3.12 11.41 -2.23
C ALA A 142 4.49 10.84 -1.81
N ASN A 143 5.42 10.62 -2.77
CA ASN A 143 6.80 10.26 -2.44
C ASN A 143 7.56 11.44 -1.81
N ARG A 144 7.27 12.69 -2.20
CA ARG A 144 8.00 13.85 -1.69
C ARG A 144 7.67 14.12 -0.22
N ILE A 145 6.40 13.98 0.17
CA ILE A 145 5.95 14.21 1.55
C ILE A 145 6.44 13.10 2.50
N LEU A 146 6.39 11.82 2.07
CA LEU A 146 6.83 10.70 2.91
C LEU A 146 8.35 10.66 3.13
N PHE A 147 9.15 11.17 2.18
CA PHE A 147 10.61 11.20 2.30
C PHE A 147 11.18 12.56 2.77
N SER A 148 10.39 13.64 2.80
CA SER A 148 10.86 14.93 3.35
C SER A 148 10.84 15.01 4.88
N THR A 149 10.11 14.12 5.55
CA THR A 149 10.03 14.05 7.02
C THR A 149 11.08 13.09 7.62
N ILE A 150 11.83 12.38 6.79
CA ILE A 150 12.97 11.54 7.20
C ILE A 150 14.27 12.27 6.85
N ILE A 151 14.56 13.37 7.56
CA ILE A 151 15.91 13.84 7.90
C ILE A 151 15.84 14.43 9.31
#